data_AF-A0AAV1VCN3-F1
#
_entry.id   AF-A0AAV1VCN3-F1
#
_cell.length_a   1.000
_cell.length_b   1.000
_cell.length_c   1.000
_cell.angle_alpha   90.00
_cell.angle_beta   90.00
_cell.angle_gamma   90.00
#
_symmetry.space_group_name_H-M   'P 1'
#
loop_
_entity.id
_entity.type
_entity.pdbx_description
1 polymer ?
#
loop_
_entity_poly.entity_id
_entity_poly.type
_entity_poly.pdbx_seq_one_letter_code
_entity_poly.pdbx_strand_id
1 'polypeptide(L)'
;MFHLDSNYQHKVFVNEPDFYLRRPMRGTINGVVTVLRSDLPRFDSAAEVTHLTVDGRYLVVRVIVEGLPQYLHNVYAPVDRQEKHKFFSSLATNEFVIRATHLGLGDLSTSLDPDSTRRLWTCVMT
;
A
#
# COMPACT_ATOMS: atom_id res chain seq x y z
N MET A 1 -18.21 6.70 -8.27
CA MET A 1 -17.50 5.41 -8.35
C MET A 1 -16.82 5.37 -9.71
N PHE A 2 -15.50 5.54 -9.76
CA PHE A 2 -14.74 5.40 -11.00
C PHE A 2 -14.56 3.90 -11.25
N HIS A 3 -15.11 3.39 -12.34
CA HIS A 3 -14.93 2.01 -12.77
C HIS A 3 -13.72 1.99 -13.71
N LEU A 4 -12.59 1.45 -13.23
CA LEU A 4 -11.44 1.17 -14.07
C LEU A 4 -11.69 -0.17 -14.78
N ASP A 5 -12.25 -0.13 -15.98
CA ASP A 5 -12.36 -1.33 -16.82
C ASP A 5 -10.99 -1.68 -17.41
N SER A 6 -10.48 -2.84 -17.01
CA SER A 6 -9.27 -3.44 -17.57
C SER A 6 -9.65 -4.61 -18.46
N ASN A 7 -9.11 -4.66 -19.68
CA ASN A 7 -9.23 -5.82 -20.57
C ASN A 7 -8.39 -7.03 -20.10
N TYR A 8 -7.73 -6.94 -18.94
CA TYR A 8 -6.85 -7.97 -18.40
C TYR A 8 -7.38 -8.54 -17.09
N GLN A 9 -7.14 -9.83 -16.87
CA GLN A 9 -7.37 -10.45 -15.57
C GLN A 9 -6.52 -9.74 -14.51
N HIS A 10 -7.14 -9.41 -13.39
CA HIS A 10 -6.51 -8.62 -12.35
C HIS A 10 -6.88 -9.14 -10.95
N LYS A 11 -5.98 -8.92 -10.00
CA LYS A 11 -6.19 -9.13 -8.57
C LYS A 11 -6.38 -7.76 -7.93
N VAL A 12 -7.43 -7.61 -7.13
CA VAL A 12 -7.73 -6.38 -6.41
C VAL A 12 -7.53 -6.62 -4.92
N PHE A 13 -6.75 -5.75 -4.29
CA PHE A 13 -6.58 -5.69 -2.84
C PHE A 13 -7.14 -4.36 -2.38
N VAL A 14 -8.11 -4.39 -1.47
CA VAL A 14 -8.79 -3.20 -0.95
C VAL A 14 -8.57 -3.15 0.55
N ASN A 15 -8.03 -2.04 1.03
CA ASN A 15 -8.00 -1.75 2.46
C ASN A 15 -8.86 -0.50 2.70
N GLU A 16 -10.14 -0.76 2.93
CA GLU A 16 -11.18 0.21 3.25
C GLU A 16 -12.05 -0.41 4.36
N PRO A 17 -12.12 0.20 5.57
CA PRO A 17 -12.84 -0.37 6.71
C PRO A 17 -14.34 -0.60 6.45
N ASP A 18 -14.92 0.21 5.54
CA ASP A 18 -16.36 0.26 5.30
C ASP A 18 -16.79 -0.47 4.01
N PHE A 19 -15.86 -1.11 3.29
CA PHE A 19 -16.11 -1.72 1.97
C PHE A 19 -17.29 -2.70 1.98
N TYR A 20 -17.48 -3.43 3.08
CA TYR A 20 -18.54 -4.45 3.23
C TYR A 20 -19.85 -3.91 3.80
N LEU A 21 -19.88 -2.70 4.35
CA LEU A 21 -21.03 -2.26 5.15
C LEU A 21 -22.21 -1.72 4.32
N ARG A 22 -22.08 -1.52 2.99
CA ARG A 22 -23.15 -1.06 2.07
C ARG A 22 -24.09 0.02 2.66
N ARG A 23 -23.60 0.84 3.58
CA ARG A 23 -24.38 1.94 4.17
C ARG A 23 -24.12 3.18 3.33
N PRO A 24 -25.14 4.02 3.07
CA PRO A 24 -24.90 5.35 2.54
C PRO A 24 -24.15 6.15 3.62
N MET A 25 -22.82 6.11 3.59
CA MET A 25 -21.95 6.78 4.56
C MET A 25 -21.93 8.27 4.25
N ARG A 26 -22.44 9.10 5.17
CA ARG A 26 -22.28 10.56 5.16
C ARG A 26 -20.94 10.97 5.80
N GLY A 27 -19.83 10.36 5.39
CA GLY A 27 -18.49 10.61 5.93
C GLY A 27 -17.40 10.44 4.88
N THR A 28 -16.23 11.03 5.13
CA THR A 28 -15.03 10.89 4.30
C THR A 28 -14.57 9.43 4.32
N ILE A 29 -14.70 8.75 3.18
CA ILE A 29 -14.15 7.43 2.95
C ILE A 29 -12.65 7.54 2.72
N ASN A 30 -11.86 6.95 3.63
CA ASN A 30 -10.42 6.76 3.46
C ASN A 30 -10.17 5.30 3.09
N GLY A 31 -9.41 5.08 2.04
CA GLY A 31 -9.11 3.74 1.57
C GLY A 31 -8.04 3.74 0.51
N VAL A 32 -7.32 2.62 0.44
CA VAL A 32 -6.33 2.36 -0.61
C VAL A 32 -6.72 1.09 -1.36
N VAL A 33 -6.53 1.14 -2.68
CA VAL A 33 -6.74 -0.02 -3.56
C VAL A 33 -5.49 -0.26 -4.38
N THR A 34 -5.05 -1.52 -4.41
CA THR A 34 -3.98 -1.98 -5.29
C THR A 34 -4.57 -2.95 -6.30
N VAL A 35 -4.47 -2.60 -7.59
CA VAL A 35 -4.91 -3.44 -8.70
C VAL A 35 -3.67 -4.00 -9.40
N LEU A 36 -3.50 -5.32 -9.38
CA LEU A 36 -2.39 -6.01 -10.02
C LEU A 36 -2.88 -6.78 -11.24
N ARG A 37 -2.21 -6.58 -12.36
CA ARG A 37 -2.42 -7.41 -13.55
C ARG A 37 -1.89 -8.82 -13.30
N SER A 38 -2.72 -9.83 -13.56
CA SER A 38 -2.37 -11.24 -13.34
C SER A 38 -1.57 -11.85 -14.48
N ASP A 39 -1.49 -11.15 -15.61
CA ASP A 39 -0.71 -11.54 -16.79
C ASP A 39 0.70 -10.90 -16.80
N LEU A 40 1.13 -10.33 -15.67
CA LEU A 40 2.50 -9.84 -15.53
C LEU A 40 3.48 -11.00 -15.78
N PRO A 41 4.48 -10.82 -16.66
CA PRO A 41 5.47 -11.85 -16.93
C PRO A 41 6.12 -12.31 -15.62
N ARG A 42 6.19 -13.64 -15.43
CA ARG A 42 6.81 -14.27 -14.26
C ARG A 42 6.11 -13.99 -12.93
N PHE A 43 4.85 -13.55 -12.96
CA PHE A 43 4.01 -13.43 -11.77
C PHE A 43 3.58 -14.81 -11.29
N ASP A 44 3.93 -15.16 -10.05
CA ASP A 44 3.56 -16.43 -9.44
C ASP A 44 2.30 -16.26 -8.56
N SER A 45 2.32 -15.31 -7.63
CA SER A 45 1.21 -15.08 -6.71
C SER A 45 1.25 -13.68 -6.08
N ALA A 46 0.12 -13.24 -5.53
CA ALA A 46 0.03 -12.06 -4.70
C ALA A 46 -0.94 -12.28 -3.54
N ALA A 47 -0.59 -11.76 -2.37
CA ALA A 47 -1.42 -11.81 -1.17
C ALA A 47 -1.23 -10.54 -0.33
N GLU A 48 -2.29 -10.08 0.32
CA GLU A 48 -2.21 -9.05 1.35
C GLU A 48 -1.43 -9.57 2.56
N VAL A 49 -0.59 -8.70 3.13
CA VAL A 49 0.09 -8.94 4.40
C VAL A 49 -0.65 -8.17 5.48
N THR A 50 -1.73 -8.78 5.97
CA THR A 50 -2.73 -8.12 6.83
C THR A 50 -2.14 -7.54 8.12
N HIS A 51 -1.21 -8.22 8.76
CA HIS A 51 -0.56 -7.75 10.00
C HIS A 51 0.38 -6.55 9.80
N LEU A 52 0.78 -6.27 8.56
CA LEU A 52 1.60 -5.10 8.20
C LEU A 52 0.77 -3.98 7.56
N THR A 53 -0.55 -4.14 7.46
CA THR A 53 -1.49 -3.21 6.84
C THR A 53 -2.14 -2.34 7.93
N VAL A 54 -2.45 -1.08 7.62
CA VAL A 54 -3.17 -0.14 8.48
C VAL A 54 -4.44 0.31 7.79
N ASP A 55 -5.57 0.04 8.42
CA ASP A 55 -6.90 0.28 7.86
C ASP A 55 -7.11 1.71 7.34
N GLY A 56 -7.56 1.78 6.08
CA GLY A 56 -7.84 3.01 5.34
C GLY A 56 -6.61 3.82 4.91
N ARG A 57 -5.39 3.36 5.22
CA ARG A 57 -4.17 4.18 5.06
C ARG A 57 -2.94 3.47 4.53
N TYR A 58 -2.79 2.17 4.75
CA TYR A 58 -1.58 1.47 4.36
C TYR A 58 -1.88 0.04 3.99
N LEU A 59 -1.67 -0.32 2.73
CA LEU A 59 -1.87 -1.67 2.24
C LEU A 59 -0.54 -2.25 1.79
N VAL A 60 -0.19 -3.40 2.36
CA VAL A 60 0.99 -4.18 1.98
C VAL A 60 0.56 -5.41 1.20
N VAL A 61 1.01 -5.52 -0.05
CA VAL A 61 0.79 -6.71 -0.87
C VAL A 61 2.14 -7.37 -1.13
N ARG A 62 2.29 -8.63 -0.72
CA ARG A 62 3.43 -9.47 -1.10
C ARG A 62 3.14 -10.09 -2.45
N VAL A 63 4.03 -9.86 -3.40
CA VAL A 63 4.03 -10.45 -4.75
C VAL A 63 5.22 -11.39 -4.87
N ILE A 64 5.02 -12.55 -5.49
CA ILE A 64 6.09 -13.47 -5.84
C ILE A 64 6.32 -13.37 -7.35
N VAL A 65 7.55 -13.02 -7.73
CA VAL A 65 7.98 -12.92 -9.13
C VAL A 65 9.25 -13.73 -9.30
N GLU A 66 9.26 -14.72 -10.19
CA GLU A 66 10.37 -15.67 -10.35
C GLU A 66 10.81 -16.31 -9.03
N GLY A 67 9.87 -16.64 -8.15
CA GLY A 67 10.15 -17.19 -6.82
C GLY A 67 10.74 -16.19 -5.82
N LEU A 68 10.94 -14.92 -6.19
CA LEU A 68 11.47 -13.87 -5.31
C LEU A 68 10.35 -13.01 -4.73
N PRO A 69 10.36 -12.75 -3.40
CA PRO A 69 9.37 -11.89 -2.78
C PRO A 69 9.63 -10.42 -3.09
N GLN A 70 8.57 -9.73 -3.48
CA GLN A 70 8.48 -8.29 -3.62
C GLN A 70 7.34 -7.77 -2.77
N TYR A 71 7.50 -6.61 -2.15
CA TYR A 71 6.45 -5.98 -1.35
C TYR A 71 6.01 -4.67 -2.01
N LEU A 72 4.71 -4.57 -2.24
CA LEU A 72 4.07 -3.37 -2.74
C LEU A 72 3.43 -2.64 -1.57
N HIS A 73 3.86 -1.41 -1.34
CA HIS A 73 3.41 -0.54 -0.27
C HIS A 73 2.50 0.52 -0.87
N ASN A 74 1.20 0.46 -0.61
CA ASN A 74 0.26 1.49 -1.05
C ASN A 74 -0.14 2.36 0.13
N VAL A 75 0.35 3.60 0.15
CA VAL A 75 0.26 4.51 1.29
C VAL A 75 -0.70 5.65 1.00
N TYR A 76 -1.61 5.92 1.93
CA TYR A 76 -2.38 7.14 2.04
C TYR A 76 -2.03 7.82 3.37
N ALA A 77 -0.97 8.62 3.34
CA ALA A 77 -0.37 9.22 4.52
C ALA A 77 -1.25 10.34 5.09
N PRO A 78 -1.23 10.56 6.42
CA PRO A 78 -1.83 11.74 7.01
C PRO A 78 -1.20 13.04 6.49
N VAL A 79 -2.01 14.09 6.33
CA VAL A 79 -1.52 15.41 5.91
C VAL A 79 -0.84 16.15 7.07
N ASP A 80 -1.38 16.04 8.29
CA ASP A 80 -0.81 16.65 9.48
C ASP A 80 0.59 16.06 9.78
N ARG A 81 1.53 16.94 10.13
CA ARG A 81 2.94 16.57 10.32
C ARG A 81 3.15 15.64 11.51
N GLN A 82 2.44 15.86 12.62
CA GLN A 82 2.58 15.01 13.81
C GLN A 82 1.92 13.66 13.61
N GLU A 83 0.72 13.64 13.01
CA GLU A 83 0.03 12.39 12.65
C GLU A 83 0.85 11.57 11.66
N LYS A 84 1.43 12.23 10.66
CA LYS A 84 2.32 11.59 9.69
C LYS A 84 3.53 10.96 10.36
N HIS A 85 4.21 11.68 11.25
CA HIS A 85 5.36 11.15 11.97
C HIS A 85 4.97 9.93 12.80
N LYS A 86 3.88 10.01 13.58
CA LYS A 86 3.36 8.88 14.35
C LYS A 86 3.00 7.68 13.47
N PHE A 87 2.35 7.93 12.34
CA PHE A 87 1.97 6.92 11.37
C PHE A 87 3.20 6.15 10.85
N PHE A 88 4.19 6.84 10.29
CA PHE A 88 5.37 6.17 9.75
C PHE A 88 6.23 5.49 10.82
N SER A 89 6.34 6.07 12.02
CA SER A 89 7.05 5.45 13.15
C SER A 89 6.34 4.22 13.72
N SER A 90 5.05 4.02 13.43
CA SER A 90 4.28 2.85 13.88
C SER A 90 4.36 1.65 12.94
N LEU A 91 4.92 1.82 11.73
CA LEU A 91 4.96 0.74 10.74
C LEU A 91 5.99 -0.32 11.15
N ALA A 92 5.58 -1.59 11.14
CA ALA A 92 6.46 -2.72 11.42
C ALA A 92 7.35 -3.04 10.22
N THR A 93 8.54 -2.47 10.19
CA THR A 93 9.48 -2.54 9.06
C THR A 93 10.52 -3.65 9.17
N ASN A 94 10.65 -4.24 10.35
CA ASN A 94 11.59 -5.32 10.63
C ASN A 94 11.04 -6.73 10.32
N GLU A 95 9.78 -6.84 9.90
CA GLU A 95 9.09 -8.13 9.66
C GLU A 95 9.19 -8.59 8.19
N PHE A 96 9.87 -7.83 7.33
CA PHE A 96 10.05 -8.17 5.92
C PHE A 96 11.18 -9.17 5.67
N VAL A 97 11.03 -9.97 4.61
CA VAL A 97 12.09 -10.90 4.19
C VAL A 97 13.36 -10.13 3.81
N ILE A 98 14.50 -10.57 4.35
CA ILE A 98 15.81 -9.99 4.07
C ILE A 98 16.08 -9.98 2.56
N ARG A 99 16.47 -8.80 2.03
CA ARG A 99 16.76 -8.55 0.61
C ARG A 99 15.55 -8.70 -0.33
N ALA A 100 14.33 -8.65 0.18
CA ALA A 100 13.16 -8.47 -0.68
C ALA A 100 13.23 -7.13 -1.42
N THR A 101 12.60 -7.07 -2.59
CA THR A 101 12.44 -5.79 -3.31
C THR A 101 11.19 -5.10 -2.80
N HIS A 102 11.29 -3.81 -2.52
CA HIS A 102 10.18 -3.02 -2.00
C HIS A 102 9.86 -1.92 -3.01
N LEU A 103 8.58 -1.80 -3.36
CA LEU A 103 8.06 -0.70 -4.17
C LEU A 103 6.98 -0.03 -3.36
N GLY A 104 7.18 1.22 -2.97
CA GLY A 104 6.09 2.00 -2.43
C GLY A 104 5.56 3.06 -3.37
N LEU A 105 4.26 3.29 -3.19
CA LEU A 105 3.39 4.05 -4.06
C LEU A 105 2.33 4.73 -3.18
N GLY A 106 1.58 5.63 -3.81
CA GLY A 106 0.44 6.30 -3.17
C GLY A 106 0.72 7.76 -2.86
N ASP A 107 -0.07 8.31 -1.96
CA ASP A 107 -0.03 9.71 -1.56
C ASP A 107 0.68 9.82 -0.20
N LEU A 108 1.93 10.25 -0.23
CA LEU A 108 2.74 10.50 0.96
C LEU A 108 2.45 11.87 1.59
N SER A 109 1.62 12.69 0.93
CA SER A 109 1.26 14.06 1.30
C SER A 109 2.48 14.93 1.62
N THR A 110 3.60 14.69 0.94
CA THR A 110 4.86 15.44 1.09
C THR A 110 5.25 16.15 -0.18
N SER A 111 5.78 17.37 -0.04
CA SER A 111 6.50 18.04 -1.11
C SER A 111 7.72 17.18 -1.51
N LEU A 112 7.98 17.11 -2.81
CA LEU A 112 9.11 16.40 -3.45
C LEU A 112 10.47 17.06 -3.17
N ASP A 113 10.65 17.61 -1.98
CA ASP A 113 11.96 17.96 -1.50
C ASP A 113 12.77 16.66 -1.31
N PRO A 114 13.93 16.52 -1.98
CA PRO A 114 14.69 15.27 -1.99
C PRO A 114 15.07 14.76 -0.59
N ASP A 115 15.33 15.66 0.37
CA ASP A 115 15.67 15.28 1.74
C ASP A 115 14.47 14.73 2.51
N SER A 116 13.29 15.31 2.29
CA SER A 116 12.03 14.88 2.89
C SER A 116 11.57 13.53 2.34
N THR A 117 11.77 13.31 1.04
CA THR A 117 11.40 12.07 0.33
C THR A 117 12.28 10.90 0.78
N ARG A 118 13.60 11.11 0.89
CA ARG A 118 14.55 10.08 1.30
C ARG A 118 14.26 9.52 2.70
N ARG A 119 13.92 10.38 3.66
CA ARG A 119 13.60 9.98 5.05
C ARG A 119 12.33 9.13 5.14
N LEU A 120 11.31 9.44 4.34
CA LEU A 120 10.07 8.66 4.32
C LEU A 120 10.29 7.28 3.72
N TRP A 121 11.04 7.19 2.61
CA TRP A 121 11.36 5.90 2.01
C TRP A 121 12.25 5.03 2.90
N THR A 122 13.20 5.62 3.62
CA THR A 122 13.95 4.89 4.64
C THR A 122 12.98 4.32 5.69
N CYS A 123 12.08 5.13 6.24
CA CYS A 123 11.13 4.69 7.27
C CYS A 123 10.12 3.63 6.80
N VAL A 124 9.87 3.49 5.49
CA VAL A 124 8.99 2.44 4.94
C VAL A 124 9.78 1.17 4.60
N MET A 125 11.10 1.27 4.37
CA MET A 125 11.93 0.18 3.85
C MET A 125 13.04 -0.31 4.81
N THR A 126 13.18 0.27 6.00
CA THR A 126 14.13 -0.16 7.06
C THR A 126 13.41 -0.55 8.32
#